data_AF-V2W9T0-F1
#
_entry.id   AF-V2W9T0-F1
#
_cell.length_a   1.000
_cell.length_b   1.000
_cell.length_c   1.000
_cell.angle_alpha   90.00
_cell.angle_beta   90.00
_cell.angle_gamma   90.00
#
_symmetry.space_group_name_H-M   'P 1'
#
loop_
_entity.id
_entity.type
_entity.pdbx_description
1 polymer ?
#
loop_
_entity_poly.entity_id
_entity_poly.type
_entity_poly.pdbx_seq_one_letter_code
_entity_poly.pdbx_strand_id
1 'polypeptide(L)'
;MNASLPSTSHSYHTASADKTMTLSKSTHSYTCDSLPPSVEDGHFAFARIGGEVRLVQVSSSTPIGALTTIDVKIFRHEFITIFRLLETKTIHPADIYILETIDDRSKCYEEEKEMVFLSKDVVERMRKLSLPVFARPYPYRPSRRIYYTLR
;
A
#
# COMPACT_ATOMS: atom_id res chain seq x y z
N MET A 1 -45.06 -63.20 33.19
CA MET A 1 -43.63 -63.38 32.94
C MET A 1 -43.16 -62.21 32.09
N ASN A 2 -41.98 -61.66 32.43
CA ASN A 2 -41.22 -60.60 31.74
C ASN A 2 -41.75 -59.17 31.97
N ALA A 3 -40.94 -58.14 32.23
CA ALA A 3 -39.53 -58.00 32.61
C ALA A 3 -39.36 -56.54 33.11
N SER A 4 -38.39 -56.29 33.99
CA SER A 4 -38.16 -55.00 34.66
C SER A 4 -37.14 -54.10 33.93
N LEU A 5 -37.21 -52.80 34.28
CA LEU A 5 -36.17 -51.73 34.32
C LEU A 5 -35.85 -50.96 33.01
N PRO A 6 -35.25 -49.74 33.07
CA PRO A 6 -35.14 -48.76 34.17
C PRO A 6 -35.43 -47.28 33.78
N SER A 7 -35.67 -46.45 34.81
CA SER A 7 -35.65 -44.99 34.77
C SER A 7 -34.25 -44.44 34.50
N THR A 8 -34.14 -43.48 33.57
CA THR A 8 -32.91 -42.68 33.35
C THR A 8 -33.11 -41.29 33.94
N SER A 9 -32.48 -41.05 35.09
CA SER A 9 -32.30 -39.73 35.69
C SER A 9 -31.11 -39.04 35.04
N HIS A 10 -31.32 -37.90 34.38
CA HIS A 10 -30.23 -37.04 33.92
C HIS A 10 -29.68 -36.22 35.10
N SER A 11 -28.47 -36.56 35.55
CA SER A 11 -27.67 -35.73 36.46
C SER A 11 -26.94 -34.66 35.67
N TYR A 12 -27.08 -33.39 36.08
CA TYR A 12 -26.27 -32.30 35.57
C TYR A 12 -24.81 -32.43 36.07
N HIS A 13 -23.87 -32.31 35.15
CA HIS A 13 -22.45 -32.23 35.43
C HIS A 13 -22.11 -30.89 36.08
N THR A 14 -21.60 -30.94 37.31
CA THR A 14 -20.77 -29.88 37.89
C THR A 14 -19.34 -30.41 37.89
N ALA A 15 -18.49 -29.86 37.02
CA ALA A 15 -17.05 -30.06 37.08
C ALA A 15 -16.36 -28.75 36.70
N SER A 16 -15.98 -28.02 37.74
CA SER A 16 -14.98 -26.96 37.70
C SER A 16 -13.63 -27.60 37.33
N ALA A 17 -12.98 -27.04 36.32
CA ALA A 17 -11.54 -27.16 36.12
C ALA A 17 -11.07 -25.93 35.34
N ASP A 18 -10.54 -24.96 36.09
CA ASP A 18 -9.75 -23.87 35.55
C ASP A 18 -8.61 -24.45 34.71
N LYS A 19 -8.73 -24.35 33.39
CA LYS A 19 -7.63 -24.59 32.46
C LYS A 19 -7.11 -23.23 32.03
N THR A 20 -6.26 -22.67 32.89
CA THR A 20 -5.38 -21.55 32.59
C THR A 20 -4.59 -21.92 31.34
N MET A 21 -5.00 -21.41 30.18
CA MET A 21 -4.15 -21.44 28.99
C MET A 21 -3.03 -20.43 29.23
N THR A 22 -1.93 -20.90 29.83
CA THR A 22 -0.63 -20.26 29.69
C THR A 22 -0.25 -20.32 28.22
N LEU A 23 -0.60 -19.25 27.50
CA LEU A 23 -0.03 -18.93 26.21
C LEU A 23 1.47 -18.73 26.44
N SER A 24 2.26 -19.74 26.08
CA SER A 24 3.70 -19.64 25.99
C SER A 24 4.03 -18.50 25.01
N LYS A 25 4.38 -17.34 25.55
CA LYS A 25 5.17 -16.34 24.83
C LYS A 25 6.48 -17.04 24.46
N SER A 26 6.55 -17.53 23.22
CA SER A 26 7.79 -17.96 22.62
C SER A 26 8.66 -16.71 22.47
N THR A 27 9.59 -16.56 23.41
CA THR A 27 10.70 -15.63 23.35
C THR A 27 11.58 -16.04 22.19
N HIS A 28 11.27 -15.53 21.00
CA HIS A 28 12.26 -15.45 19.94
C HIS A 28 13.15 -14.25 20.21
N SER A 29 14.23 -14.49 20.96
CA SER A 29 15.38 -13.61 20.98
C SER A 29 16.11 -13.76 19.65
N TYR A 30 15.75 -12.94 18.67
CA TYR A 30 16.60 -12.72 17.51
C TYR A 30 17.60 -11.64 17.86
N THR A 31 18.85 -12.08 18.03
CA THR A 31 20.05 -11.26 17.98
C THR A 31 20.01 -10.34 16.76
N CYS A 32 20.23 -9.07 17.03
CA CYS A 32 20.51 -8.01 16.07
C CYS A 32 21.63 -8.42 15.12
N ASP A 33 21.33 -8.50 13.83
CA ASP A 33 22.21 -8.04 12.75
C ASP A 33 21.37 -7.85 11.48
N SER A 34 21.27 -6.58 11.06
CA SER A 34 20.67 -6.09 9.81
C SER A 34 19.28 -6.65 9.43
N LEU A 35 18.22 -6.18 10.09
CA LEU A 35 16.91 -6.22 9.47
C LEU A 35 16.95 -5.32 8.22
N PRO A 36 16.50 -5.78 7.03
CA PRO A 36 16.26 -4.88 5.92
C PRO A 36 15.30 -3.78 6.40
N PRO A 37 15.40 -2.54 5.89
CA PRO A 37 14.47 -1.48 6.28
C PRO A 37 13.05 -1.99 6.11
N SER A 38 12.35 -2.22 7.22
CA SER A 38 11.00 -2.78 7.20
C SER A 38 10.07 -1.69 6.68
N VAL A 39 9.84 -1.70 5.36
CA VAL A 39 8.83 -0.84 4.70
C VAL A 39 7.41 -1.29 5.07
N GLU A 40 7.25 -2.26 5.99
CA GLU A 40 5.97 -2.85 6.41
C GLU A 40 4.96 -1.77 6.84
N ASP A 41 5.42 -0.69 7.48
CA ASP A 41 4.57 0.42 7.93
C ASP A 41 4.48 1.57 6.91
N GLY A 42 4.75 1.33 5.62
CA GLY A 42 4.75 2.36 4.58
C GLY A 42 3.37 2.64 3.97
N HIS A 43 3.19 3.84 3.42
CA HIS A 43 1.97 4.24 2.70
C HIS A 43 2.13 4.10 1.18
N PHE A 44 1.04 3.76 0.48
CA PHE A 44 1.04 3.60 -0.97
C PHE A 44 0.69 4.92 -1.66
N ALA A 45 1.39 5.22 -2.76
CA ALA A 45 1.15 6.40 -3.56
C ALA A 45 1.52 6.19 -5.03
N PHE A 46 0.91 6.95 -5.94
CA PHE A 46 1.48 7.22 -7.24
C PHE A 46 2.54 8.32 -7.11
N ALA A 47 3.72 8.05 -7.66
CA ALA A 47 4.82 8.99 -7.66
C ALA A 47 5.47 9.07 -9.03
N ARG A 48 6.07 10.21 -9.34
CA ARG A 48 6.93 10.37 -10.52
C ARG A 48 8.38 10.16 -10.11
N ILE A 49 9.01 9.16 -10.70
CA ILE A 49 10.42 8.80 -10.49
C ILE A 49 11.06 8.65 -11.88
N GLY A 50 12.12 9.41 -12.17
CA GLY A 50 12.77 9.37 -13.48
C GLY A 50 11.85 9.77 -14.65
N GLY A 51 10.81 10.56 -14.40
CA GLY A 51 9.84 11.00 -15.41
C GLY A 51 8.65 10.06 -15.64
N GLU A 52 8.66 8.85 -15.07
CA GLU A 52 7.57 7.89 -15.18
C GLU A 52 6.71 7.85 -13.93
N VAL A 53 5.40 7.64 -14.09
CA VAL A 53 4.48 7.41 -12.98
C VAL A 53 4.54 5.94 -12.55
N ARG A 54 4.87 5.70 -11.29
CA ARG A 54 4.95 4.37 -10.68
C ARG A 54 4.12 4.32 -9.41
N LEU A 55 3.64 3.12 -9.07
CA LEU A 55 3.10 2.86 -7.74
C LEU A 55 4.28 2.63 -6.79
N VAL A 56 4.27 3.30 -5.65
CA VAL A 56 5.31 3.17 -4.64
C VAL A 56 4.71 2.90 -3.27
N GLN A 57 5.45 2.18 -2.42
CA GLN A 57 5.24 2.16 -0.97
C GLN A 57 6.40 2.90 -0.33
N VAL A 58 6.10 3.96 0.42
CA VAL A 58 7.09 4.83 1.07
C VAL A 58 7.17 4.48 2.54
N SER A 59 8.37 4.17 3.06
CA SER A 59 8.55 3.83 4.48
C SER A 59 8.15 5.01 5.39
N SER A 60 7.45 4.70 6.48
CA SER A 60 7.12 5.70 7.53
C SER A 60 8.24 5.87 8.56
N SER A 61 9.23 4.98 8.55
CA SER A 61 10.35 4.94 9.49
C SER A 61 11.46 5.96 9.17
N THR A 62 11.46 6.55 7.97
CA THR A 62 12.43 7.57 7.59
C THR A 62 11.91 8.96 8.00
N PRO A 63 12.60 9.71 8.88
CA PRO A 63 12.21 11.09 9.21
C PRO A 63 12.17 11.93 7.93
N ILE A 64 11.07 12.65 7.70
CA ILE A 64 10.92 13.57 6.57
C ILE A 64 11.79 14.81 6.83
N GLY A 65 13.04 14.76 6.39
CA GLY A 65 13.96 15.89 6.37
C GLY A 65 14.55 16.02 4.96
N ALA A 66 14.85 17.25 4.51
CA ALA A 66 15.37 17.51 3.16
C ALA A 66 16.75 16.85 2.87
N LEU A 67 17.36 16.21 3.86
CA LEU A 67 18.69 15.59 3.80
C LEU A 67 18.67 14.07 4.04
N THR A 68 17.50 13.49 4.34
CA THR A 68 17.37 12.06 4.63
C THR A 68 16.81 11.32 3.42
N THR A 69 17.54 10.32 2.96
CA THR A 69 17.08 9.42 1.89
C THR A 69 15.94 8.55 2.39
N ILE A 70 14.98 8.27 1.53
CA ILE A 70 13.77 7.51 1.86
C ILE A 70 13.84 6.15 1.17
N ASP A 71 13.49 5.10 1.90
CA ASP A 71 13.37 3.76 1.34
C ASP A 71 11.99 3.58 0.72
N VAL A 72 11.96 3.18 -0.55
CA VAL A 72 10.72 2.96 -1.29
C VAL A 72 10.72 1.60 -1.98
N LYS A 73 9.58 0.92 -1.93
CA LYS A 73 9.28 -0.19 -2.83
C LYS A 73 8.63 0.38 -4.09
N ILE A 74 9.15 0.06 -5.27
CA ILE A 74 8.63 0.51 -6.56
C ILE A 74 7.94 -0.65 -7.24
N PHE A 75 6.70 -0.45 -7.66
CA PHE A 75 5.90 -1.46 -8.33
C PHE A 75 5.68 -1.08 -9.80
N ARG A 76 5.81 -2.06 -10.69
CA ARG A 76 5.45 -1.92 -12.10
C ARG A 76 4.02 -2.37 -12.33
N HIS A 77 3.33 -1.67 -13.22
CA HIS A 77 2.03 -2.14 -13.72
C HIS A 77 2.26 -3.33 -14.64
N GLU A 78 1.60 -4.47 -14.37
CA GLU A 78 1.74 -5.68 -15.19
C GLU A 78 0.46 -5.91 -16.00
N PHE A 79 -0.69 -6.06 -15.34
CA PHE A 79 -1.98 -6.30 -16.02
C PHE A 79 -3.14 -5.66 -15.28
N ILE A 80 -4.07 -5.03 -16.00
CA ILE A 80 -5.36 -4.54 -15.48
C ILE A 80 -5.18 -3.77 -14.16
N THR A 81 -5.37 -4.43 -13.02
CA THR A 81 -5.29 -3.88 -11.66
C THR A 81 -4.07 -4.35 -10.87
N ILE A 82 -3.23 -5.21 -11.44
CA ILE A 82 -2.11 -5.90 -10.81
C ILE A 82 -0.82 -5.12 -11.01
N PHE A 83 -0.14 -4.87 -9.90
CA PHE A 83 1.17 -4.29 -9.82
C PHE A 83 2.10 -5.26 -9.11
N ARG A 84 3.28 -5.47 -9.67
CA ARG A 84 4.30 -6.35 -9.11
C ARG A 84 5.50 -5.54 -8.68
N LEU A 85 6.11 -5.89 -7.56
CA LEU A 85 7.35 -5.26 -7.12
C LEU A 85 8.38 -5.36 -8.24
N LEU A 86 8.97 -4.22 -8.55
CA LEU A 86 10.07 -4.10 -9.50
C LEU A 86 11.39 -4.09 -8.74
N GLU A 87 11.50 -3.21 -7.75
CA GLU A 87 12.70 -3.04 -6.93
C GLU A 87 12.39 -2.33 -5.61
N THR A 88 13.28 -2.47 -4.64
CA THR A 88 13.32 -1.64 -3.43
C THR A 88 14.55 -0.75 -3.53
N LYS A 89 14.37 0.55 -3.32
CA LYS A 89 15.41 1.56 -3.56
C LYS A 89 15.39 2.66 -2.51
N THR A 90 16.56 3.08 -2.10
CA THR A 90 16.78 4.30 -1.30
C THR A 90 16.93 5.49 -2.23
N ILE A 91 16.03 6.48 -2.13
CA ILE A 91 15.94 7.63 -3.05
C ILE A 91 16.04 8.94 -2.27
N HIS A 92 16.71 9.94 -2.86
CA HIS A 92 16.71 11.29 -2.31
C HIS A 92 15.34 11.95 -2.49
N PRO A 93 14.79 12.70 -1.51
CA PRO A 93 13.46 13.31 -1.62
C PRO A 93 13.25 14.20 -2.87
N ALA A 94 14.33 14.77 -3.42
CA ALA A 94 14.28 15.59 -4.64
C ALA A 94 14.00 14.79 -5.94
N ASP A 95 14.23 13.48 -5.92
CA ASP A 95 14.11 12.60 -7.10
C ASP A 95 12.74 11.87 -7.16
N ILE A 96 11.90 12.05 -6.14
CA ILE A 96 10.58 11.46 -6.02
C ILE A 96 9.52 12.55 -5.82
N TYR A 97 8.51 12.56 -6.68
CA TYR A 97 7.38 13.48 -6.57
C TYR A 97 6.09 12.70 -6.35
N ILE A 98 5.55 12.73 -5.13
CA ILE A 98 4.25 12.12 -4.82
C ILE A 98 3.15 12.90 -5.55
N LEU A 99 2.35 12.19 -6.34
CA LEU A 99 1.25 12.75 -7.13
C LEU A 99 -0.10 12.52 -6.45
N GLU A 100 -0.32 11.31 -5.92
CA GLU A 100 -1.57 10.90 -5.32
C GLU A 100 -1.33 9.78 -4.30
N THR A 101 -1.81 9.93 -3.06
CA THR A 101 -1.81 8.86 -2.06
C THR A 101 -2.97 7.89 -2.30
N ILE A 102 -2.74 6.59 -2.10
CA ILE A 102 -3.75 5.55 -2.32
C ILE A 102 -4.44 5.20 -1.01
N ASP A 103 -5.77 5.27 -1.00
CA ASP A 103 -6.60 4.83 0.12
C ASP A 103 -6.49 3.31 0.29
N ASP A 104 -6.32 2.85 1.53
CA ASP A 104 -6.27 1.43 1.91
C ASP A 104 -7.48 0.63 1.40
N ARG A 105 -8.66 1.25 1.32
CA ARG A 105 -9.89 0.62 0.83
C ARG A 105 -9.86 0.33 -0.67
N SER A 106 -8.99 1.02 -1.39
CA SER A 106 -8.86 0.93 -2.86
C SER A 106 -7.72 0.03 -3.31
N LYS A 107 -7.06 -0.66 -2.35
CA LYS A 107 -5.96 -1.59 -2.61
C LYS A 107 -6.10 -2.90 -1.82
N CYS A 108 -5.44 -3.93 -2.34
CA CYS A 108 -5.12 -5.15 -1.61
C CYS A 108 -3.62 -5.41 -1.82
N TYR A 109 -2.83 -5.44 -0.74
CA TYR A 109 -1.40 -5.76 -0.80
C TYR A 109 -1.17 -7.17 -0.27
N GLU A 110 -0.63 -8.04 -1.11
CA GLU A 110 -0.19 -9.37 -0.74
C GLU A 110 1.34 -9.35 -0.59
N GLU A 111 1.82 -9.09 0.63
CA GLU A 111 3.24 -8.91 0.92
C GLU A 111 4.08 -10.13 0.53
N GLU A 112 3.63 -11.34 0.87
CA GLU A 112 4.31 -12.60 0.55
C GLU A 112 4.59 -12.78 -0.94
N LYS A 113 3.75 -12.19 -1.80
CA LYS A 113 3.87 -12.28 -3.26
C LYS A 113 4.41 -11.00 -3.89
N GLU A 114 4.63 -9.97 -3.09
CA GLU A 114 5.05 -8.64 -3.52
C GLU A 114 4.13 -8.06 -4.62
N MET A 115 2.83 -8.30 -4.47
CA MET A 115 1.81 -7.88 -5.42
C MET A 115 0.81 -6.92 -4.79
N VAL A 116 0.46 -5.88 -5.54
CA VAL A 116 -0.58 -4.92 -5.17
C VAL A 116 -1.69 -4.96 -6.20
N PHE A 117 -2.92 -5.12 -5.75
CA PHE A 117 -4.12 -5.01 -6.56
C PHE A 117 -4.79 -3.68 -6.25
N LEU A 118 -4.98 -2.84 -7.26
CA LEU A 118 -5.69 -1.56 -7.13
C LEU A 118 -7.09 -1.63 -7.72
N SER A 119 -8.01 -0.80 -7.26
CA SER A 119 -9.32 -0.69 -7.94
C SER A 119 -9.17 -0.14 -9.37
N LYS A 120 -10.13 -0.47 -10.25
CA LYS A 120 -10.10 -0.02 -11.64
C LYS A 120 -10.05 1.51 -11.76
N ASP A 121 -10.78 2.21 -10.91
CA ASP A 121 -10.83 3.67 -10.90
C ASP A 121 -9.48 4.28 -10.55
N VAL A 122 -8.73 3.67 -9.63
CA VAL A 122 -7.37 4.10 -9.26
C VAL A 122 -6.42 3.94 -10.44
N VAL A 123 -6.49 2.81 -11.16
CA VAL A 123 -5.68 2.58 -12.37
C VAL A 123 -6.04 3.58 -13.47
N GLU A 124 -7.32 3.93 -13.62
CA GLU A 124 -7.72 4.94 -14.60
C GLU A 124 -7.13 6.32 -14.27
N ARG A 125 -7.09 6.70 -12.99
CA ARG A 125 -6.41 7.92 -12.54
C ARG A 125 -4.92 7.88 -12.82
N MET A 126 -4.25 6.76 -12.53
CA MET A 126 -2.84 6.57 -12.90
C MET A 126 -2.60 6.81 -14.39
N ARG A 127 -3.43 6.22 -15.26
CA ARG A 127 -3.31 6.41 -16.71
C ARG A 127 -3.41 7.89 -17.10
N LYS A 128 -4.30 8.65 -16.47
CA LYS A 128 -4.44 10.10 -16.69
C LYS A 128 -3.19 10.86 -16.23
N LEU A 129 -2.56 10.43 -15.14
CA LEU A 129 -1.30 11.00 -14.64
C LEU A 129 -0.09 10.68 -15.54
N SER A 130 -0.10 9.53 -16.20
CA SER A 130 0.96 9.10 -17.12
C SER A 130 0.92 9.79 -18.48
N LEU A 131 -0.18 10.48 -18.83
CA LEU A 131 -0.28 11.17 -20.11
C LEU A 131 0.64 12.41 -20.15
N PRO A 132 1.36 12.64 -21.25
CA PRO A 132 2.13 13.87 -21.42
C PRO A 132 1.20 15.08 -21.37
N VAL A 133 1.60 16.11 -20.62
CA VAL A 133 0.84 17.36 -20.40
C VAL A 133 0.38 18.02 -21.71
N PHE A 134 1.08 17.77 -22.81
CA PHE A 134 0.77 18.27 -24.16
C PHE A 134 -0.52 17.70 -24.79
N ALA A 135 -1.13 16.66 -24.22
CA ALA A 135 -2.42 16.15 -24.68
C ALA A 135 -3.63 16.90 -24.09
N ARG A 136 -3.41 17.92 -23.24
CA ARG A 136 -4.47 18.85 -22.88
C ARG A 136 -4.54 19.90 -23.99
N PRO A 137 -5.60 19.95 -24.81
CA PRO A 137 -5.79 21.06 -25.73
C PRO A 137 -5.87 22.33 -24.88
N TYR A 138 -4.76 23.06 -24.82
CA TYR A 138 -4.78 24.42 -24.31
C TYR A 138 -5.83 25.15 -25.15
N PRO A 139 -6.86 25.77 -24.54
CA PRO A 139 -7.68 26.68 -25.29
C PRO A 139 -6.74 27.77 -25.81
N TYR A 140 -6.58 27.78 -27.13
CA TYR A 140 -5.82 28.76 -27.89
C TYR A 140 -6.23 30.15 -27.37
N ARG A 141 -5.37 30.80 -26.58
CA ARG A 141 -5.62 32.18 -26.16
C ARG A 141 -5.31 33.04 -27.39
N PRO A 142 -6.30 33.67 -28.03
CA PRO A 142 -6.00 34.54 -29.16
C PRO A 142 -5.12 35.69 -28.65
N SER A 143 -3.93 35.78 -29.24
CA SER A 143 -3.01 36.88 -29.04
C SER A 143 -3.72 38.18 -29.42
N ARG A 144 -3.96 39.06 -28.44
CA ARG A 144 -4.46 40.41 -28.69
C ARG A 144 -3.34 41.21 -29.36
N ARG A 145 -3.27 41.14 -30.70
CA ARG A 145 -2.55 42.10 -31.53
C ARG A 145 -3.25 43.46 -31.38
N ILE A 146 -2.64 44.35 -30.60
CA ILE A 146 -2.99 45.77 -30.58
C ILE A 146 -2.12 46.43 -31.66
N TYR A 147 -2.73 46.91 -32.74
CA TYR A 147 -2.07 47.83 -33.66
C TYR A 147 -2.16 49.23 -33.07
N TYR A 148 -1.04 49.94 -32.94
CA TYR A 148 -1.04 51.36 -32.61
C TYR A 148 -1.41 52.15 -33.87
N THR A 149 -2.45 52.97 -33.80
CA THR A 149 -2.75 53.99 -34.81
C THR A 149 -1.86 55.20 -34.55
N LEU A 150 -1.02 55.55 -35.53
CA LEU A 150 -0.30 56.82 -35.59
C LEU A 150 -1.29 57.97 -35.83
N ARG A 151 -1.17 59.04 -35.06
CA ARG A 151 -1.80 60.34 -35.33
C ARG A 151 -0.74 61.42 -35.24
#